data_AF-A0A2P6JIU9-F1
#
_entry.id   AF-A0A2P6JIU9-F1
#
_cell.length_a   1.000
_cell.length_b   1.000
_cell.length_c   1.000
_cell.angle_alpha   90.00
_cell.angle_beta   90.00
_cell.angle_gamma   90.00
#
_symmetry.space_group_name_H-M   'P 1'
#
loop_
_entity.id
_entity.type
_entity.pdbx_description
1 polymer ?
#
loop_
_entity_poly.entity_id
_entity_poly.type
_entity_poly.pdbx_seq_one_letter_code
_entity_poly.pdbx_strand_id
1 'polypeptide(L)'
;MVVARADCPARRVPDGTPLTIPKDTFVTITQALGGNYTVTYNGQMVRVDGTDAANLGLEPELLSFPDPVDELIHEENVWTALKTVFDPEIPVDLVNLGLIYSVEIDQQKKHVDISMTLTAPGCGMGPVLVGDVEYRVRLVPNVDSVHVDLVFDPPWSREMMSEEAQLETGMFF
;
A
#
# COMPACT_ATOMS: atom_id res chain seq x y z
N MET A 1 -9.34 19.07 5.16
CA MET A 1 -9.00 19.75 3.89
C MET A 1 -7.61 20.31 4.02
N VAL A 2 -6.80 20.22 2.96
CA VAL A 2 -5.44 20.78 2.89
C VAL A 2 -5.27 21.52 1.57
N VAL A 3 -4.24 22.36 1.50
CA VAL A 3 -3.87 23.09 0.28
C VAL A 3 -2.54 22.54 -0.23
N ALA A 4 -2.51 22.18 -1.52
CA ALA A 4 -1.27 21.78 -2.18
C ALA A 4 -0.25 22.93 -2.12
N ARG A 5 0.89 22.71 -1.45
CA ARG A 5 1.98 23.67 -1.32
C ARG A 5 2.86 23.75 -2.57
N ALA A 6 2.85 22.68 -3.36
CA ALA A 6 3.52 22.56 -4.66
C ALA A 6 2.68 21.68 -5.60
N ASP A 7 3.09 21.60 -6.87
CA ASP A 7 2.52 20.63 -7.80
C ASP A 7 2.77 19.22 -7.27
N CYS A 8 1.69 18.50 -6.99
CA CYS A 8 1.74 17.20 -6.33
C CYS A 8 1.39 16.10 -7.34
N PRO A 9 2.32 15.18 -7.64
CA PRO A 9 2.00 13.97 -8.39
C PRO A 9 0.91 13.16 -7.68
N ALA A 10 -0.02 12.62 -8.46
CA ALA A 10 -1.11 11.79 -7.95
C ALA A 10 -1.54 10.78 -9.02
N ARG A 11 -2.35 9.80 -8.61
CA ARG A 11 -2.99 8.85 -9.51
C ARG A 11 -4.47 8.77 -9.21
N ARG A 12 -5.30 8.74 -10.26
CA ARG A 12 -6.73 8.53 -10.08
C ARG A 12 -7.00 7.10 -9.62
N VAL A 13 -7.95 6.95 -8.72
CA VAL A 13 -8.43 5.66 -8.20
C VAL A 13 -9.83 5.43 -8.78
N PRO A 14 -10.18 4.27 -9.38
CA PRO A 14 -9.46 2.99 -9.49
C PRO A 14 -8.36 2.85 -10.55
N ASP A 15 -8.42 3.69 -11.59
CA ASP A 15 -7.81 3.32 -12.86
C ASP A 15 -6.29 3.55 -12.95
N GLY A 16 -5.68 4.14 -11.92
CA GLY A 16 -4.24 4.38 -11.83
C GLY A 16 -3.72 5.48 -12.75
N THR A 17 -4.61 6.23 -13.43
CA THR A 17 -4.21 7.26 -14.40
C THR A 17 -3.40 8.36 -13.70
N PRO A 18 -2.15 8.63 -14.13
CA PRO A 18 -1.35 9.71 -13.57
C PRO A 18 -2.00 11.07 -13.79
N LEU A 19 -1.95 11.92 -12.77
CA LEU A 19 -2.35 13.32 -12.83
C LEU A 19 -1.50 14.15 -11.87
N THR A 20 -1.64 15.46 -11.96
CA THR A 20 -0.98 16.40 -11.05
C THR A 20 -2.03 17.26 -10.39
N ILE A 21 -1.99 17.36 -9.07
CA ILE A 21 -2.76 18.33 -8.30
C ILE A 21 -1.95 19.63 -8.33
N PRO A 22 -2.44 20.71 -8.96
CA PRO A 22 -1.68 21.95 -9.05
C PRO A 22 -1.46 22.58 -7.68
N LYS A 23 -0.36 23.31 -7.53
CA LYS A 23 -0.13 24.18 -6.37
C LYS A 23 -1.33 25.10 -6.10
N ASP A 24 -1.55 25.40 -4.82
CA ASP A 24 -2.62 26.26 -4.30
C ASP A 24 -4.04 25.69 -4.51
N THR A 25 -4.14 24.40 -4.84
CA THR A 25 -5.41 23.66 -4.95
C THR A 25 -5.87 23.14 -3.59
N PHE A 26 -7.15 23.32 -3.28
CA PHE A 26 -7.78 22.71 -2.12
C PHE A 26 -8.19 21.27 -2.39
N VAL A 27 -7.78 20.35 -1.53
CA VAL A 27 -8.19 18.94 -1.57
C VAL A 27 -8.71 18.50 -0.21
N THR A 28 -9.66 17.56 -0.23
CA THR A 28 -10.18 16.95 0.99
C THR A 28 -9.47 15.63 1.22
N ILE A 29 -8.79 15.46 2.35
CA ILE A 29 -8.21 14.18 2.73
C ILE A 29 -9.36 13.24 3.07
N THR A 30 -9.46 12.14 2.33
CA THR A 30 -10.42 11.06 2.57
C THR A 30 -9.79 10.01 3.48
N GLN A 31 -8.51 9.68 3.23
CA GLN A 31 -7.74 8.70 4.01
C GLN A 31 -6.28 9.15 4.14
N ALA A 32 -5.67 8.80 5.26
CA ALA A 32 -4.24 8.94 5.53
C ALA A 32 -3.79 7.65 6.24
N LEU A 33 -3.45 6.63 5.46
CA LEU A 33 -3.18 5.27 5.95
C LEU A 33 -1.89 4.75 5.32
N GLY A 34 -1.02 4.14 6.14
CA GLY A 34 0.18 3.47 5.63
C GLY A 34 1.19 4.40 4.97
N GLY A 35 1.24 5.65 5.40
CA GLY A 35 2.01 6.70 4.76
C GLY A 35 1.52 7.16 3.39
N ASN A 36 0.44 6.63 2.81
CA ASN A 36 -0.15 7.14 1.58
C ASN A 36 -1.41 7.97 1.87
N TYR A 37 -1.78 8.84 0.93
CA TYR A 37 -2.93 9.74 1.09
C TYR A 37 -3.92 9.56 -0.04
N THR A 38 -5.17 9.24 0.31
CA THR A 38 -6.28 9.32 -0.65
C THR A 38 -6.99 10.65 -0.41
N VAL A 39 -7.04 11.49 -1.44
CA VAL A 39 -7.69 12.80 -1.40
C VAL A 39 -8.79 12.89 -2.45
N THR A 40 -9.77 13.74 -2.20
CA THR A 40 -10.79 14.10 -3.17
C THR A 40 -10.37 15.38 -3.90
N TYR A 41 -10.17 15.27 -5.22
CA TYR A 41 -9.81 16.36 -6.12
C TYR A 41 -10.81 16.41 -7.28
N ASN A 42 -11.47 17.55 -7.50
CA ASN A 42 -12.51 17.73 -8.52
C ASN A 42 -13.62 16.65 -8.50
N GLY A 43 -13.99 16.18 -7.30
CA GLY A 43 -14.98 15.12 -7.12
C GLY A 43 -14.50 13.70 -7.45
N GLN A 44 -13.21 13.54 -7.76
CA GLN A 44 -12.57 12.24 -8.00
C GLN A 44 -11.68 11.86 -6.82
N MET A 45 -11.59 10.56 -6.52
CA MET A 45 -10.61 10.05 -5.59
C MET A 45 -9.26 9.92 -6.29
N VAL A 46 -8.22 10.47 -5.66
CA VAL A 46 -6.86 10.42 -6.16
C VAL A 46 -5.92 10.03 -5.02
N ARG A 47 -5.00 9.09 -5.30
CA ARG A 47 -3.94 8.69 -4.38
C ARG A 47 -2.72 9.56 -4.61
N VAL A 48 -2.17 10.10 -3.53
CA VAL A 48 -0.86 10.76 -3.45
C VAL A 48 0.07 9.83 -2.68
N ASP A 49 1.27 9.67 -3.21
CA ASP A 49 2.30 8.86 -2.58
C ASP A 49 2.83 9.49 -1.30
N GLY A 50 3.20 8.66 -0.33
CA GLY A 50 3.81 9.14 0.91
C GLY A 50 5.05 9.98 0.72
N THR A 51 5.84 9.66 -0.31
CA THR A 51 7.03 10.46 -0.66
C THR A 51 6.68 11.87 -1.15
N ASP A 52 5.47 12.05 -1.69
CA ASP A 52 4.93 13.33 -2.17
C ASP A 52 4.05 14.05 -1.13
N ALA A 53 3.86 13.47 0.05
CA ALA A 53 3.00 14.01 1.13
C ALA A 53 3.32 15.47 1.49
N ALA A 54 4.61 15.82 1.48
CA ALA A 54 5.09 17.17 1.76
C ALA A 54 4.53 18.22 0.76
N ASN A 55 4.23 17.81 -0.48
CA ASN A 55 3.61 18.67 -1.49
C ASN A 55 2.16 19.04 -1.12
N LEU A 56 1.48 18.23 -0.30
CA LEU A 56 0.18 18.55 0.30
C LEU A 56 0.31 19.20 1.69
N GLY A 57 1.54 19.44 2.16
CA GLY A 57 1.79 19.93 3.51
C GLY A 57 1.57 18.90 4.61
N LEU A 58 1.65 17.62 4.25
CA LEU A 58 1.53 16.47 5.13
C LEU A 58 2.91 15.90 5.47
N GLU A 59 3.02 15.20 6.58
CA GLU A 59 4.27 14.58 7.02
C GLU A 59 4.37 13.15 6.48
N PRO A 60 5.46 12.77 5.80
CA PRO A 60 5.64 11.40 5.34
C PRO A 60 5.77 10.46 6.55
N GLU A 61 4.91 9.43 6.60
CA GLU A 61 5.01 8.40 7.63
C GLU A 61 6.15 7.44 7.28
N LEU A 62 7.25 7.53 8.03
CA LEU A 62 8.42 6.67 7.86
C LEU A 62 8.21 5.36 8.62
N LEU A 63 8.27 4.25 7.91
CA LEU A 63 8.29 2.92 8.50
C LEU A 63 9.64 2.73 9.20
N SER A 64 9.62 2.46 10.50
CA SER A 64 10.81 2.17 11.30
C SER A 64 10.70 0.77 11.87
N PHE A 65 11.79 0.01 11.78
CA PHE A 65 11.93 -1.28 12.43
C PHE A 65 12.87 -1.17 13.63
N PRO A 66 12.77 -2.09 14.61
CA PRO A 66 13.79 -2.23 15.64
C PRO A 66 15.16 -2.50 15.01
N ASP A 67 16.22 -2.12 15.71
CA ASP A 67 17.58 -2.47 15.27
C ASP A 67 17.71 -4.00 15.13
N PRO A 68 18.32 -4.49 14.04
CA PRO A 68 18.48 -5.92 13.82
C PRO A 68 19.32 -6.54 14.94
N VAL A 69 18.77 -7.58 15.56
CA VAL A 69 19.46 -8.34 16.63
C VAL A 69 20.43 -9.38 16.07
N ASP A 70 20.22 -9.79 14.82
CA ASP A 70 21.07 -10.69 14.06
C ASP A 70 21.03 -10.36 12.55
N GLU A 71 21.72 -11.16 11.74
CA GLU A 71 21.79 -10.96 10.28
C GLU A 71 20.59 -11.60 9.54
N LEU A 72 19.59 -12.15 10.22
CA LEU A 72 18.44 -12.81 9.60
C LEU A 72 17.35 -11.80 9.24
N ILE A 73 16.58 -12.14 8.20
CA ILE A 73 15.33 -11.46 7.90
C ILE A 73 14.26 -12.05 8.81
N HIS A 74 13.70 -11.23 9.69
CA HIS A 74 12.61 -11.66 10.57
C HIS A 74 11.27 -11.54 9.84
N GLU A 75 10.57 -12.67 9.71
CA GLU A 75 9.28 -12.75 9.02
C GLU A 75 8.24 -11.80 9.63
N GLU A 76 8.23 -11.64 10.95
CA GLU A 76 7.36 -10.68 11.66
C GLU A 76 7.52 -9.24 11.18
N ASN A 77 8.74 -8.83 10.80
CA ASN A 77 9.00 -7.49 10.28
C ASN A 77 8.48 -7.37 8.85
N VAL A 78 8.57 -8.43 8.04
CA VAL A 78 7.99 -8.48 6.69
C VAL A 78 6.47 -8.34 6.76
N TRP A 79 5.81 -9.10 7.63
CA TRP A 79 4.36 -8.98 7.84
C TRP A 79 3.95 -7.60 8.38
N THR A 80 4.77 -7.02 9.27
CA THR A 80 4.55 -5.64 9.76
C THR A 80 4.64 -4.63 8.62
N ALA A 81 5.62 -4.79 7.72
CA ALA A 81 5.74 -3.94 6.53
C ALA A 81 4.52 -4.06 5.61
N LEU A 82 4.07 -5.28 5.34
CA LEU A 82 2.91 -5.56 4.49
C LEU A 82 1.62 -4.97 5.05
N LYS A 83 1.43 -5.00 6.39
CA LYS A 83 0.30 -4.35 7.07
C LYS A 83 0.28 -2.83 6.95
N THR A 84 1.38 -2.22 6.51
CA THR A 84 1.42 -0.77 6.24
C THR A 84 1.02 -0.41 4.82
N VAL A 85 0.73 -1.38 3.96
CA VAL A 85 0.21 -1.13 2.61
C VAL A 85 -1.31 -1.27 2.62
N PHE A 86 -2.00 -0.20 2.23
CA PHE A 86 -3.46 -0.15 2.21
C PHE A 86 -3.99 -0.07 0.80
N ASP A 87 -5.14 -0.70 0.58
CA ASP A 87 -5.85 -0.53 -0.68
C ASP A 87 -6.43 0.90 -0.77
N PRO A 88 -6.25 1.59 -1.92
CA PRO A 88 -6.70 2.97 -2.07
C PRO A 88 -8.22 3.13 -2.21
N GLU A 89 -8.95 2.05 -2.50
CA GLU A 89 -10.41 2.03 -2.62
C GLU A 89 -11.07 1.55 -1.32
N ILE A 90 -10.52 0.50 -0.72
CA ILE A 90 -11.00 -0.11 0.50
C ILE A 90 -10.01 0.24 1.62
N PRO A 91 -10.39 1.00 2.67
CA PRO A 91 -9.50 1.48 3.74
C PRO A 91 -9.00 0.37 4.69
N VAL A 92 -8.50 -0.74 4.15
CA VAL A 92 -8.00 -1.91 4.87
C VAL A 92 -6.64 -2.29 4.27
N ASP A 93 -5.73 -2.77 5.09
CA ASP A 93 -4.41 -3.21 4.64
C ASP A 93 -4.48 -4.51 3.80
N LEU A 94 -3.49 -4.71 2.94
CA LEU A 94 -3.47 -5.85 2.02
C LEU A 94 -3.47 -7.21 2.74
N VAL A 95 -2.94 -7.27 3.97
CA VAL A 95 -2.90 -8.50 4.77
C VAL A 95 -4.29 -8.82 5.29
N ASN A 96 -4.97 -7.86 5.91
CA ASN A 96 -6.32 -8.04 6.42
C ASN A 96 -7.38 -8.16 5.30
N LEU A 97 -7.10 -7.62 4.12
CA LEU A 97 -7.91 -7.89 2.91
C LEU A 97 -7.71 -9.32 2.38
N GLY A 98 -6.69 -10.04 2.82
CA GLY A 98 -6.37 -11.38 2.30
C GLY A 98 -5.81 -11.34 0.87
N LEU A 99 -5.10 -10.27 0.51
CA LEU A 99 -4.49 -10.13 -0.82
C LEU A 99 -3.08 -10.72 -0.90
N ILE A 100 -2.44 -11.00 0.24
CA ILE A 100 -1.14 -11.66 0.31
C ILE A 100 -1.37 -13.18 0.46
N TYR A 101 -0.93 -13.97 -0.52
CA TYR A 101 -1.13 -15.42 -0.55
C TYR A 101 0.07 -16.20 -0.01
N SER A 102 1.28 -15.74 -0.30
CA SER A 102 2.51 -16.34 0.24
C SER A 102 3.60 -15.31 0.41
N VAL A 103 4.48 -15.58 1.38
CA VAL A 103 5.72 -14.85 1.64
C VAL A 103 6.80 -15.92 1.84
N GLU A 104 7.80 -15.93 0.96
CA GLU A 104 8.93 -16.85 1.01
C GLU A 104 10.22 -16.05 1.23
N ILE A 105 11.01 -16.43 2.23
CA ILE A 105 12.21 -15.69 2.62
C ILE A 105 13.45 -16.57 2.40
N ASP A 106 14.29 -16.18 1.44
CA ASP A 106 15.61 -16.77 1.23
C ASP A 106 16.65 -16.02 2.09
N GLN A 107 16.95 -16.62 3.25
CA GLN A 107 17.92 -16.07 4.20
C GLN A 107 19.36 -16.00 3.66
N GLN A 108 19.72 -16.86 2.70
CA GLN A 108 21.07 -16.88 2.13
C GLN A 108 21.27 -15.76 1.11
N LYS A 109 20.25 -15.53 0.27
CA LYS A 109 20.27 -14.46 -0.74
C LYS A 109 19.73 -13.12 -0.23
N LYS A 110 19.23 -13.08 1.01
CA LYS A 110 18.54 -11.90 1.57
C LYS A 110 17.40 -11.43 0.67
N HIS A 111 16.64 -12.39 0.17
CA HIS A 111 15.60 -12.18 -0.83
C HIS A 111 14.22 -12.55 -0.26
N VAL A 112 13.20 -11.78 -0.61
CA VAL A 112 11.81 -12.05 -0.23
C VAL A 112 10.96 -12.15 -1.50
N ASP A 113 10.36 -13.32 -1.72
CA ASP A 113 9.39 -13.56 -2.78
C ASP A 113 7.98 -13.48 -2.18
N ILE A 114 7.08 -12.74 -2.82
CA ILE A 114 5.71 -12.53 -2.34
C ILE A 114 4.74 -12.81 -3.48
N SER A 115 3.78 -13.71 -3.25
CA SER A 115 2.65 -13.87 -4.16
C SER A 115 1.45 -13.11 -3.61
N MET A 116 0.92 -12.18 -4.41
CA MET A 116 -0.26 -11.40 -4.04
C MET A 116 -1.28 -11.35 -5.17
N THR A 117 -2.52 -10.98 -4.84
CA THR A 117 -3.59 -10.78 -5.80
C THR A 117 -4.22 -9.40 -5.67
N LEU A 118 -5.25 -9.13 -6.47
CA LEU A 118 -6.02 -7.87 -6.44
C LEU A 118 -7.49 -8.19 -6.20
N THR A 119 -8.21 -7.22 -5.63
CA THR A 119 -9.66 -7.31 -5.39
C THR A 119 -10.48 -7.48 -6.68
N ALA A 120 -9.96 -6.99 -7.81
CA ALA A 120 -10.56 -7.17 -9.13
C ALA A 120 -9.50 -7.38 -10.23
N PRO A 121 -9.74 -8.30 -11.18
CA PRO A 121 -8.87 -8.46 -12.34
C PRO A 121 -8.90 -7.19 -13.20
N GLY A 122 -7.72 -6.62 -13.46
CA GLY A 122 -7.58 -5.40 -14.25
C GLY A 122 -7.63 -4.08 -13.46
N CYS A 123 -7.50 -4.12 -12.13
CA CYS A 123 -7.32 -2.89 -11.34
C CYS A 123 -6.04 -2.15 -11.79
N GLY A 124 -6.19 -0.90 -12.25
CA GLY A 124 -5.08 -0.06 -12.72
C GLY A 124 -4.09 0.32 -11.62
N MET A 125 -4.48 0.15 -10.35
CA MET A 125 -3.61 0.31 -9.19
C MET A 125 -2.71 -0.90 -8.92
N GLY A 126 -2.89 -2.03 -9.60
CA GLY A 126 -2.08 -3.24 -9.39
C GLY A 126 -0.57 -3.00 -9.41
N PRO A 127 -0.01 -2.39 -10.47
CA PRO A 127 1.42 -2.07 -10.51
C PRO A 127 1.88 -1.08 -9.43
N VAL A 128 0.98 -0.21 -8.95
CA VAL A 128 1.28 0.73 -7.87
C VAL A 128 1.37 -0.01 -6.53
N LEU A 129 0.42 -0.90 -6.25
CA LEU A 129 0.41 -1.70 -5.02
C LEU A 129 1.61 -2.67 -4.98
N VAL A 130 1.97 -3.27 -6.12
CA VAL A 130 3.20 -4.07 -6.24
C VAL A 130 4.43 -3.25 -5.87
N GLY A 131 4.56 -2.05 -6.42
CA GLY A 131 5.67 -1.15 -6.10
C GLY A 131 5.68 -0.72 -4.63
N ASP A 132 4.51 -0.46 -4.04
CA ASP A 132 4.39 -0.13 -2.61
C ASP A 132 4.84 -1.30 -1.73
N VAL A 133 4.42 -2.53 -2.05
CA VAL A 133 4.85 -3.74 -1.34
C VAL A 133 6.36 -3.94 -1.45
N GLU A 134 6.91 -3.89 -2.66
CA GLU A 134 8.36 -4.00 -2.89
C GLU A 134 9.14 -2.95 -2.08
N TYR A 135 8.69 -1.70 -2.13
CA TYR A 135 9.32 -0.60 -1.41
C TYR A 135 9.28 -0.81 0.10
N ARG A 136 8.11 -1.14 0.67
CA ARG A 136 7.93 -1.29 2.13
C ARG A 136 8.69 -2.50 2.67
N VAL A 137 8.63 -3.63 1.98
CA VAL A 137 9.35 -4.85 2.40
C VAL A 137 10.86 -4.66 2.29
N ARG A 138 11.34 -3.87 1.32
CA ARG A 138 12.77 -3.55 1.20
C ARG A 138 13.31 -2.68 2.34
N LEU A 139 12.45 -1.99 3.09
CA LEU A 139 12.87 -1.26 4.29
C LEU A 139 13.09 -2.18 5.51
N VAL A 140 12.67 -3.45 5.43
CA VAL A 140 12.87 -4.42 6.50
C VAL A 140 14.37 -4.70 6.65
N PRO A 141 14.91 -4.75 7.89
CA PRO A 141 16.32 -5.04 8.11
C PRO A 141 16.75 -6.34 7.43
N ASN A 142 17.97 -6.33 6.88
CA ASN A 142 18.61 -7.46 6.20
C ASN A 142 17.94 -7.91 4.89
N VAL A 143 16.98 -7.18 4.32
CA VAL A 143 16.41 -7.47 3.00
C VAL A 143 17.20 -6.73 1.91
N ASP A 144 17.82 -7.47 0.99
CA ASP A 144 18.57 -6.90 -0.14
C ASP A 144 17.68 -6.70 -1.38
N SER A 145 16.77 -7.63 -1.62
CA SER A 145 15.89 -7.65 -2.79
C SER A 145 14.53 -8.26 -2.49
N VAL A 146 13.51 -7.79 -3.20
CA VAL A 146 12.13 -8.25 -3.09
C VAL A 146 11.61 -8.51 -4.49
N HIS A 147 10.84 -9.58 -4.64
CA HIS A 147 10.07 -9.86 -5.84
C HIS A 147 8.62 -10.09 -5.47
N VAL A 148 7.72 -9.38 -6.15
CA VAL A 148 6.28 -9.54 -5.95
C VAL A 148 5.65 -10.05 -7.24
N ASP A 149 5.01 -11.21 -7.16
CA ASP A 149 4.26 -11.80 -8.26
C ASP A 149 2.75 -11.59 -8.08
N LEU A 150 2.11 -11.18 -9.18
CA LEU A 150 0.65 -10.97 -9.22
C LEU A 150 -0.03 -12.23 -9.73
N VAL A 151 -0.63 -12.98 -8.81
CA VAL A 151 -1.38 -14.20 -9.09
C VAL A 151 -2.88 -13.92 -9.09
N PHE A 152 -3.61 -14.57 -10.00
CA PHE A 152 -5.07 -14.44 -10.13
C PHE A 152 -5.80 -15.77 -9.90
N ASP A 153 -5.06 -16.83 -9.55
CA ASP A 153 -5.59 -18.14 -9.21
C ASP A 153 -4.99 -18.58 -7.86
N PRO A 154 -5.81 -18.82 -6.81
CA PRO A 154 -7.26 -18.64 -6.79
C PRO A 154 -7.67 -17.17 -6.97
N PRO A 155 -8.87 -16.88 -7.50
CA PRO A 155 -9.39 -15.52 -7.52
C PRO A 155 -9.72 -15.06 -6.10
N TRP A 156 -9.48 -13.78 -5.81
CA TRP A 156 -9.85 -13.20 -4.53
C TRP A 156 -11.35 -13.26 -4.28
N SER A 157 -11.73 -13.56 -3.04
CA SER A 157 -13.12 -13.47 -2.54
C SER A 157 -13.15 -12.77 -1.20
N ARG A 158 -14.29 -12.14 -0.86
CA ARG A 158 -14.48 -11.46 0.43
C ARG A 158 -14.29 -12.37 1.64
N GLU A 159 -14.49 -13.68 1.45
CA GLU A 159 -14.27 -14.69 2.48
C GLU A 159 -12.80 -14.81 2.90
N MET A 160 -11.87 -14.28 2.08
CA MET A 160 -10.44 -14.22 2.40
C MET A 160 -10.08 -13.07 3.36
N MET A 161 -10.98 -12.10 3.56
CA MET A 161 -10.76 -10.98 4.48
C MET A 161 -10.77 -11.47 5.93
N SER A 162 -10.01 -10.80 6.80
CA SER A 162 -10.10 -11.04 8.26
C SER A 162 -11.49 -10.66 8.79
N GLU A 163 -11.88 -11.26 9.92
CA GLU A 163 -13.19 -10.98 10.55
C GLU A 163 -13.31 -9.49 10.91
N GLU A 164 -12.22 -8.87 11.38
CA GLU A 164 -12.16 -7.44 11.69
C GLU A 164 -12.36 -6.58 10.43
N ALA A 165 -11.69 -6.92 9.33
CA ALA A 165 -11.81 -6.19 8.06
C ALA A 165 -13.22 -6.28 7.48
N GLN A 166 -13.88 -7.44 7.59
CA GLN A 166 -15.28 -7.58 7.17
C GLN A 166 -16.19 -6.66 8.00
N LEU A 167 -15.92 -6.49 9.30
CA LEU A 167 -16.77 -5.74 10.24
C LEU A 167 -16.67 -4.26 9.91
N GLU A 168 -15.44 -3.78 9.75
CA GLU A 168 -15.13 -2.38 9.45
C GLU A 168 -15.67 -1.94 8.10
N THR A 169 -15.62 -2.81 7.10
CA THR A 169 -16.11 -2.53 5.74
C THR A 169 -17.63 -2.73 5.60
N GLY A 170 -18.30 -3.28 6.63
CA GLY A 170 -19.71 -3.61 6.58
C GLY A 170 -20.04 -4.72 5.57
N MET A 171 -19.04 -5.55 5.21
CA MET A 171 -19.17 -6.71 4.31
C MET A 171 -19.44 -8.02 5.06
N PHE A 172 -19.98 -7.93 6.27
CA PHE A 172 -20.79 -9.02 6.82
C PHE A 172 -22.03 -9.16 5.91
N PHE A 173 -22.62 -10.35 5.79
CA PHE A 173 -23.81 -10.70 4.97
C PHE A 173 -23.63 -10.85 3.44
#